data_AF-Q5C037-F1
#
_entry.id   AF-Q5C037-F1
#
_cell.length_a   1.000
_cell.length_b   1.000
_cell.length_c   1.000
_cell.angle_alpha   90.00
_cell.angle_beta   90.00
_cell.angle_gamma   90.00
#
_symmetry.space_group_name_H-M   'P 1'
#
loop_
_entity.id
_entity.type
_entity.pdbx_description
1 polymer ?
#
loop_
_entity_poly.entity_id
_entity_poly.type
_entity_poly.pdbx_seq_one_letter_code
_entity_poly.pdbx_strand_id
1 'polypeptide(L)'
;HNTLGVSHNNIDTTSVFIDSQRCWKLCGFEFALEFSDMSADHVARFEALKGRQDTEALNFDPSYPFCYDIYCFSRMVCALTEVGVEGHFYQFAQVLAKSCMHSVPKVRIPSNHLLAHPSFKSPYIFALDFLDTYMTRTDAEKEVFFRSFAEKILNSISEELFCSNILPRMFESTIFLDYPSQTILGQIFHSCEGNLQESPKHSWIISLKNFQKFISPLIVQKFMVNERHTRILLLQHFTGYLKALTDSDLLNVILPQASVKAYTI
;
A
#
# COMPACT_ATOMS: atom_id res chain seq x y z
N HIS A 1 19.48 3.98 4.53
CA HIS A 1 20.29 4.84 5.43
C HIS A 1 20.62 4.16 6.76
N ASN A 2 19.70 4.04 7.73
CA ASN A 2 20.07 3.64 9.11
C ASN A 2 20.61 2.20 9.28
N THR A 3 20.14 1.25 8.48
CA THR A 3 20.54 -0.16 8.62
C THR A 3 21.82 -0.49 7.85
N LEU A 4 21.93 0.02 6.62
CA LEU A 4 23.02 -0.34 5.69
C LEU A 4 24.10 0.73 5.57
N GLY A 5 23.84 1.98 5.99
CA GLY A 5 24.79 3.07 5.81
C GLY A 5 25.10 3.40 4.34
N VAL A 6 24.13 3.21 3.43
CA VAL A 6 24.29 3.39 1.98
C VAL A 6 23.43 4.55 1.48
N SER A 7 24.01 5.40 0.63
CA SER A 7 23.32 6.41 -0.19
C SER A 7 22.89 5.79 -1.53
N HIS A 8 21.65 6.02 -1.95
CA HIS A 8 21.12 5.52 -3.22
C HIS A 8 21.61 6.35 -4.41
N ASN A 9 21.80 7.65 -4.23
CA ASN A 9 22.32 8.63 -5.19
C ASN A 9 21.46 8.88 -6.44
N ASN A 10 20.55 7.96 -6.77
CA ASN A 10 19.65 8.08 -7.91
C ASN A 10 18.17 8.30 -7.52
N ILE A 11 17.87 8.89 -6.36
CA ILE A 11 16.47 9.11 -5.96
C ILE A 11 15.79 10.11 -6.91
N ASP A 12 14.78 9.65 -7.64
CA ASP A 12 13.93 10.43 -8.54
C ASP A 12 12.65 9.67 -8.93
N THR A 13 11.74 10.29 -9.68
CA THR A 13 10.54 9.61 -10.21
C THR A 13 10.90 8.43 -11.12
N THR A 14 12.03 8.52 -11.83
CA THR A 14 12.53 7.44 -12.70
C THR A 14 13.13 6.27 -11.94
N SER A 15 13.45 6.45 -10.65
CA SER A 15 13.96 5.38 -9.79
C SER A 15 12.86 4.66 -9.01
N VAL A 16 11.59 5.01 -9.24
CA VAL A 16 10.43 4.40 -8.61
C VAL A 16 9.65 3.62 -9.66
N PHE A 17 9.40 2.35 -9.39
CA PHE A 17 8.48 1.53 -10.19
C PHE A 17 7.42 0.90 -9.30
N ILE A 18 6.34 0.48 -9.94
CA ILE A 18 5.22 -0.21 -9.29
C ILE A 18 5.30 -1.67 -9.68
N ASP A 19 5.42 -2.56 -8.69
CA ASP A 19 5.46 -3.99 -8.94
C ASP A 19 4.06 -4.57 -9.22
N SER A 20 3.99 -5.89 -9.45
CA SER A 20 2.72 -6.60 -9.68
C SER A 20 1.77 -6.54 -8.48
N GLN A 21 2.28 -6.26 -7.28
CA GLN A 21 1.51 -6.09 -6.04
C GLN A 21 1.15 -4.63 -5.78
N ARG A 22 1.33 -3.75 -6.78
CA ARG A 22 1.06 -2.30 -6.70
C ARG A 22 1.88 -1.59 -5.61
N CYS A 23 2.98 -2.19 -5.19
CA CYS A 23 3.87 -1.62 -4.21
C CYS A 23 4.94 -0.78 -4.92
N TRP A 24 5.22 0.40 -4.37
CA TRP A 24 6.30 1.25 -4.85
C TRP A 24 7.63 0.64 -4.45
N LYS A 25 8.50 0.42 -5.41
CA LYS A 25 9.84 -0.14 -5.24
C LYS A 25 10.87 0.81 -5.82
N LEU A 26 12.04 0.84 -5.20
CA LEU A 26 13.19 1.57 -5.70
C LEU A 26 14.01 0.69 -6.65
N CYS A 27 14.52 1.28 -7.72
CA CYS A 27 15.51 0.69 -8.63
C CYS A 27 16.66 1.68 -8.87
N GLY A 28 17.68 1.30 -9.64
CA GLY A 28 18.81 2.18 -9.94
C GLY A 28 19.93 2.11 -8.90
N PHE A 29 20.17 0.93 -8.32
CA PHE A 29 21.17 0.71 -7.27
C PHE A 29 22.62 0.66 -7.79
N GLU A 30 22.84 0.73 -9.11
CA GLU A 30 24.16 0.84 -9.72
C GLU A 30 24.91 2.13 -9.33
N PHE A 31 24.18 3.14 -8.82
CA PHE A 31 24.75 4.37 -8.28
C PHE A 31 24.90 4.36 -6.75
N ALA A 32 24.47 3.28 -6.09
CA ALA A 32 24.49 3.23 -4.63
C ALA A 32 25.93 3.16 -4.11
N LEU A 33 26.23 3.96 -3.09
CA LEU A 33 27.54 4.01 -2.45
C LEU A 33 27.38 3.92 -0.93
N GLU A 34 28.33 3.27 -0.27
CA GLU A 34 28.45 3.36 1.18
C GLU A 34 28.71 4.83 1.58
N PHE A 35 28.19 5.22 2.73
CA PHE A 35 28.34 6.57 3.25
C PHE A 35 29.81 6.96 3.46
N SER A 36 30.68 6.00 3.77
CA SER A 36 32.13 6.21 3.87
C SER A 36 32.78 6.59 2.53
N ASP A 37 32.19 6.17 1.42
CA ASP A 37 32.71 6.40 0.07
C ASP A 37 32.08 7.65 -0.57
N MET A 38 31.08 8.27 0.08
CA MET A 38 30.44 9.48 -0.43
C MET A 38 31.35 10.70 -0.34
N SER A 39 31.34 11.52 -1.39
CA SER A 39 32.12 12.76 -1.46
C SER A 39 31.35 13.84 -2.23
N ALA A 40 31.78 15.10 -2.09
CA ALA A 40 31.22 16.21 -2.87
C ALA A 40 31.44 16.03 -4.39
N ASP A 41 32.54 15.40 -4.79
CA ASP A 41 32.81 15.07 -6.19
C ASP A 41 31.84 14.01 -6.73
N HIS A 42 31.50 12.99 -5.93
CA HIS A 42 30.46 12.02 -6.29
C HIS A 42 29.10 12.71 -6.50
N VAL A 43 28.68 13.56 -5.56
CA VAL A 43 27.43 14.33 -5.66
C VAL A 43 27.40 15.18 -6.94
N ALA A 44 28.49 15.88 -7.27
CA ALA A 44 28.57 16.69 -8.47
C ALA A 44 28.44 15.85 -9.75
N ARG A 45 29.09 14.67 -9.80
CA ARG A 45 28.95 13.75 -10.95
C ARG A 45 27.52 13.25 -11.10
N PHE A 46 26.85 12.90 -10.00
CA PHE A 46 25.46 12.43 -10.05
C PHE A 46 24.48 13.53 -10.52
N GLU A 47 24.61 14.76 -10.04
CA GLU A 47 23.78 15.88 -10.53
C GLU A 47 24.07 16.22 -12.00
N ALA A 48 25.33 16.13 -12.43
CA ALA A 48 25.71 16.33 -13.83
C ALA A 48 25.11 15.24 -14.74
N LEU A 49 25.10 13.98 -14.32
CA LEU A 49 24.46 12.87 -15.05
C LEU A 49 22.94 13.07 -15.18
N LYS A 50 22.30 13.67 -14.17
CA LYS A 50 20.88 14.04 -14.22
C LYS A 50 20.61 15.28 -15.08
N GLY A 51 21.65 15.97 -15.57
CA GLY A 51 21.53 17.18 -16.37
C GLY A 51 20.92 18.37 -15.61
N ARG A 52 21.04 18.39 -14.28
CA ARG A 52 20.42 19.42 -13.42
C ARG A 52 21.44 20.48 -13.01
N GLN A 53 20.98 21.72 -12.91
CA GLN A 53 21.77 22.87 -12.45
C GLN A 53 21.23 23.35 -11.10
N ASP A 54 21.34 22.49 -10.09
CA ASP A 54 20.87 22.75 -8.74
C ASP A 54 22.07 22.88 -7.80
N THR A 55 22.46 24.12 -7.52
CA THR A 55 23.66 24.41 -6.72
C THR A 55 23.51 24.00 -5.26
N GLU A 56 22.28 23.94 -4.73
CA GLU A 56 22.06 23.54 -3.34
C GLU A 56 22.19 22.03 -3.16
N ALA A 57 21.79 21.25 -4.17
CA ALA A 57 22.00 19.82 -4.21
C ALA A 57 23.49 19.44 -4.10
N LEU A 58 24.39 20.29 -4.60
CA LEU A 58 25.84 20.09 -4.57
C LEU A 58 26.46 20.24 -3.16
N ASN A 59 25.75 20.88 -2.23
CA ASN A 59 26.24 21.02 -0.87
C ASN A 59 26.18 19.66 -0.16
N PHE A 60 27.37 19.17 0.21
CA PHE A 60 27.58 17.88 0.84
C PHE A 60 28.48 18.01 2.07
N ASP A 61 28.16 17.27 3.13
CA ASP A 61 28.97 17.16 4.34
C ASP A 61 29.09 15.66 4.69
N PRO A 62 30.31 15.09 4.75
CA PRO A 62 30.53 13.68 5.11
C PRO A 62 29.98 13.29 6.48
N SER A 63 29.78 14.26 7.39
CA SER A 63 29.16 14.05 8.69
C SER A 63 27.65 13.78 8.58
N TYR A 64 27.05 14.14 7.45
CA TYR A 64 25.63 13.98 7.14
C TYR A 64 25.46 13.32 5.75
N PRO A 65 25.96 12.09 5.56
CA PRO A 65 26.10 11.48 4.23
C PRO A 65 24.75 11.17 3.56
N PHE A 66 23.66 11.11 4.33
CA PHE A 66 22.28 10.99 3.83
C PHE A 66 21.75 12.26 3.14
N CYS A 67 22.43 13.41 3.30
CA CYS A 67 21.91 14.73 2.95
C CYS A 67 21.58 14.88 1.46
N TYR A 68 22.28 14.16 0.58
CA TYR A 68 22.06 14.20 -0.86
C TYR A 68 20.77 13.46 -1.26
N ASP A 69 20.59 12.23 -0.75
CA ASP A 69 19.36 11.46 -0.98
C ASP A 69 18.13 12.17 -0.42
N ILE A 70 18.23 12.77 0.77
CA ILE A 70 17.13 13.55 1.36
C ILE A 70 16.78 14.75 0.49
N TYR A 71 17.77 15.46 -0.03
CA TYR A 71 17.54 16.57 -0.96
C TYR A 71 16.84 16.09 -2.23
N CYS A 72 17.35 15.01 -2.85
CA CYS A 72 16.77 14.44 -4.06
C CYS A 72 15.33 13.94 -3.86
N PHE A 73 15.07 13.24 -2.75
CA PHE A 73 13.72 12.82 -2.36
C PHE A 73 12.78 14.02 -2.20
N SER A 74 13.26 15.08 -1.55
CA SER A 74 12.48 16.29 -1.32
C SER A 74 12.09 16.97 -2.61
N ARG A 75 13.07 17.15 -3.50
CA ARG A 75 12.85 17.70 -4.85
C ARG A 75 11.85 16.86 -5.65
N MET A 76 11.98 15.53 -5.61
CA MET A 76 11.03 14.62 -6.28
C MET A 76 9.60 14.81 -5.76
N VAL A 77 9.41 14.83 -4.43
CA VAL A 77 8.07 15.00 -3.83
C VAL A 77 7.50 16.38 -4.12
N CYS A 78 8.30 17.45 -4.01
CA CYS A 78 7.87 18.81 -4.32
C CYS A 78 7.38 18.92 -5.77
N ALA A 79 8.13 18.37 -6.74
CA ALA A 79 7.73 18.34 -8.15
C ALA A 79 6.41 17.59 -8.37
N LEU A 80 6.18 16.49 -7.64
CA LEU A 80 4.91 15.76 -7.70
C LEU A 80 3.73 16.55 -7.10
N THR A 81 3.98 17.40 -6.10
CA THR A 81 2.93 18.21 -5.47
C THR A 81 2.51 19.44 -6.25
N GLU A 82 3.34 19.96 -7.14
CA GLU A 82 3.00 21.05 -8.05
C GLU A 82 1.81 20.69 -8.97
N VAL A 83 1.49 19.40 -9.10
CA VAL A 83 0.36 18.86 -9.87
C VAL A 83 -1.00 19.03 -9.13
N GLY A 84 -1.04 19.80 -8.03
CA GLY A 84 -2.28 20.15 -7.34
C GLY A 84 -2.67 19.17 -6.24
N VAL A 85 -1.71 18.79 -5.39
CA VAL A 85 -1.97 17.91 -4.24
C VAL A 85 -2.35 18.72 -3.00
N GLU A 86 -3.36 18.28 -2.25
CA GLU A 86 -3.86 18.94 -1.03
C GLU A 86 -3.60 18.11 0.25
N GLY A 87 -3.98 18.66 1.42
CA GLY A 87 -3.99 17.95 2.70
C GLY A 87 -2.61 17.70 3.33
N HIS A 88 -2.49 16.61 4.10
CA HIS A 88 -1.23 16.27 4.80
C HIS A 88 -0.04 16.06 3.85
N PHE A 89 -0.28 15.62 2.61
CA PHE A 89 0.80 15.42 1.65
C PHE A 89 1.37 16.76 1.16
N TYR A 90 0.52 17.77 0.96
CA TYR A 90 0.97 19.13 0.68
C TYR A 90 1.78 19.71 1.86
N GLN A 91 1.30 19.54 3.09
CA GLN A 91 2.04 19.96 4.30
C GLN A 91 3.40 19.26 4.41
N PHE A 92 3.46 17.98 4.04
CA PHE A 92 4.72 17.24 3.98
C PHE A 92 5.68 17.84 2.96
N ALA A 93 5.22 18.14 1.75
CA ALA A 93 6.04 18.81 0.73
C ALA A 93 6.56 20.18 1.21
N GLN A 94 5.77 20.93 1.98
CA GLN A 94 6.25 22.18 2.59
C GLN A 94 7.38 21.95 3.61
N VAL A 95 7.30 20.89 4.42
CA VAL A 95 8.40 20.50 5.34
C VAL A 95 9.64 20.12 4.55
N LEU A 96 9.48 19.35 3.46
CA LEU A 96 10.59 18.94 2.60
C LEU A 96 11.26 20.15 1.94
N ALA A 97 10.49 21.06 1.35
CA ALA A 97 11.00 22.29 0.73
C ALA A 97 11.75 23.18 1.73
N LYS A 98 11.21 23.39 2.93
CA LYS A 98 11.82 24.30 3.92
C LYS A 98 13.03 23.72 4.64
N SER A 99 12.97 22.43 4.99
CA SER A 99 13.94 21.84 5.90
C SER A 99 14.89 20.87 5.21
N CYS A 100 14.44 20.16 4.17
CA CYS A 100 15.20 19.10 3.53
C CYS A 100 15.88 19.53 2.23
N MET A 101 15.36 20.57 1.57
CA MET A 101 16.03 21.27 0.46
C MET A 101 16.89 22.44 0.94
N HIS A 102 17.25 22.49 2.22
CA HIS A 102 18.08 23.57 2.76
C HIS A 102 19.52 23.52 2.19
N SER A 103 20.10 24.69 1.93
CA SER A 103 21.46 24.82 1.39
C SER A 103 22.53 24.20 2.31
N VAL A 104 22.38 24.33 3.63
CA VAL A 104 23.27 23.72 4.64
C VAL A 104 22.90 22.25 4.91
N PRO A 105 23.79 21.27 4.63
CA PRO A 105 23.50 19.83 4.76
C PRO A 105 23.03 19.37 6.15
N LYS A 106 23.64 19.91 7.21
CA LYS A 106 23.32 19.58 8.61
C LYS A 106 21.87 19.89 9.01
N VAL A 107 21.23 20.84 8.33
CA VAL A 107 19.84 21.24 8.61
C VAL A 107 18.84 20.25 7.99
N ARG A 108 19.27 19.48 6.98
CA ARG A 108 18.41 18.53 6.28
C ARG A 108 17.96 17.41 7.22
N ILE A 109 16.66 17.24 7.35
CA ILE A 109 16.05 16.31 8.30
C ILE A 109 16.32 14.87 7.84
N PRO A 110 16.82 13.98 8.72
CA PRO A 110 17.05 12.58 8.36
C PRO A 110 15.73 11.82 8.15
N SER A 111 15.78 10.74 7.37
CA SER A 111 14.60 9.97 6.94
C SER A 111 13.77 9.43 8.11
N ASN A 112 14.40 8.97 9.20
CA ASN A 112 13.69 8.49 10.39
C ASN A 112 12.84 9.58 11.06
N HIS A 113 13.28 10.84 11.05
CA HIS A 113 12.50 11.95 11.59
C HIS A 113 11.35 12.33 10.66
N LEU A 114 11.54 12.21 9.33
CA LEU A 114 10.46 12.42 8.36
C LEU A 114 9.32 11.42 8.53
N LEU A 115 9.62 10.16 8.91
CA LEU A 115 8.60 9.14 9.19
C LEU A 115 7.70 9.45 10.40
N ALA A 116 8.04 10.45 11.22
CA ALA A 116 7.17 10.94 12.27
C ALA A 116 6.06 11.89 11.76
N HIS A 117 6.16 12.38 10.52
CA HIS A 117 5.17 13.28 9.94
C HIS A 117 3.78 12.60 9.82
N PRO A 118 2.66 13.32 10.05
CA PRO A 118 1.31 12.77 9.97
C PRO A 118 0.96 12.04 8.67
N SER A 119 1.59 12.40 7.55
CA SER A 119 1.43 11.71 6.26
C SER A 119 1.80 10.23 6.32
N PHE A 120 2.67 9.84 7.25
CA PHE A 120 3.07 8.45 7.48
C PHE A 120 2.28 7.76 8.61
N LYS A 121 1.27 8.43 9.18
CA LYS A 121 0.43 7.93 10.27
C LYS A 121 -1.04 7.78 9.85
N SER A 122 -1.28 7.59 8.55
CA SER A 122 -2.64 7.45 8.01
C SER A 122 -3.25 6.10 8.39
N PRO A 123 -4.60 6.00 8.44
CA PRO A 123 -5.29 4.72 8.61
C PRO A 123 -4.88 3.68 7.56
N TYR A 124 -4.58 4.13 6.33
CA TYR A 124 -4.06 3.27 5.26
C TYR A 124 -2.75 2.58 5.64
N ILE A 125 -1.76 3.34 6.11
CA ILE A 125 -0.46 2.77 6.51
C ILE A 125 -0.62 1.85 7.72
N PHE A 126 -1.44 2.25 8.70
CA PHE A 126 -1.74 1.43 9.86
C PHE A 126 -2.38 0.08 9.48
N ALA A 127 -3.34 0.08 8.55
CA ALA A 127 -3.98 -1.15 8.10
C ALA A 127 -3.00 -2.09 7.39
N LEU A 128 -2.13 -1.56 6.52
CA LEU A 128 -1.12 -2.37 5.84
C LEU A 128 -0.10 -2.94 6.82
N ASP A 129 0.45 -2.13 7.74
CA ASP A 129 1.39 -2.61 8.75
C ASP A 129 0.77 -3.70 9.63
N PHE A 130 -0.47 -3.51 10.08
CA PHE A 130 -1.17 -4.50 10.89
C PHE A 130 -1.36 -5.83 10.15
N LEU A 131 -1.78 -5.78 8.88
CA LEU A 131 -2.01 -6.97 8.06
C LEU A 131 -0.69 -7.66 7.66
N ASP A 132 0.36 -6.90 7.35
CA ASP A 132 1.69 -7.45 6.99
C ASP A 132 2.38 -8.10 8.20
N THR A 133 2.03 -7.66 9.42
CA THR A 133 2.55 -8.23 10.69
C THR A 133 1.50 -9.06 11.43
N TYR A 134 0.44 -9.49 10.75
CA TYR A 134 -0.74 -10.11 11.39
C TYR A 134 -0.41 -11.28 12.30
N MET A 135 0.53 -12.13 11.88
CA MET A 135 0.93 -13.35 12.61
C MET A 135 1.66 -13.06 13.93
N THR A 136 2.19 -11.84 14.11
CA THR A 136 2.84 -11.44 15.37
C THR A 136 1.88 -10.71 16.32
N ARG A 137 0.62 -10.51 15.93
CA ARG A 137 -0.39 -9.84 16.75
C ARG A 137 -1.12 -10.83 17.66
N THR A 138 -1.49 -10.36 18.84
CA THR A 138 -2.32 -11.11 19.78
C THR A 138 -3.78 -11.17 19.33
N ASP A 139 -4.54 -12.14 19.81
CA ASP A 139 -5.95 -12.29 19.41
C ASP A 139 -6.80 -11.09 19.84
N ALA A 140 -6.51 -10.49 21.00
CA ALA A 140 -7.16 -9.27 21.45
C ALA A 140 -6.89 -8.07 20.52
N GLU A 141 -5.68 -7.93 20.00
CA GLU A 141 -5.35 -6.88 19.03
C GLU A 141 -6.11 -7.09 17.71
N LYS A 142 -6.19 -8.33 17.23
CA LYS A 142 -6.93 -8.69 16.00
C LYS A 142 -8.42 -8.38 16.12
N GLU A 143 -9.03 -8.72 17.25
CA GLU A 143 -10.44 -8.39 17.53
C GLU A 143 -10.68 -6.88 17.53
N VAL A 144 -9.83 -6.11 18.21
CA VAL A 144 -9.94 -4.64 18.26
C VAL A 144 -9.77 -4.04 16.87
N PHE A 145 -8.81 -4.53 16.10
CA PHE A 145 -8.55 -4.09 14.74
C PHE A 145 -9.79 -4.27 13.86
N PHE A 146 -10.34 -5.47 13.75
CA PHE A 146 -11.47 -5.74 12.86
C PHE A 146 -12.77 -5.12 13.33
N ARG A 147 -13.01 -5.04 14.65
CA ARG A 147 -14.19 -4.35 15.20
C ARG A 147 -14.23 -2.86 14.85
N SER A 148 -13.07 -2.21 14.71
CA SER A 148 -12.98 -0.78 14.37
C SER A 148 -12.63 -0.51 12.91
N PHE A 149 -12.52 -1.56 12.08
CA PHE A 149 -12.03 -1.47 10.70
C PHE A 149 -12.92 -0.61 9.81
N ALA A 150 -14.24 -0.79 9.90
CA ALA A 150 -15.19 -0.01 9.11
C ALA A 150 -15.09 1.50 9.41
N GLU A 151 -15.11 1.85 10.68
CA GLU A 151 -15.09 3.25 11.11
C GLU A 151 -13.75 3.93 10.81
N LYS A 152 -12.63 3.27 11.13
CA LYS A 152 -11.30 3.88 11.07
C LYS A 152 -10.64 3.78 9.71
N ILE A 153 -10.84 2.67 9.01
CA ILE A 153 -10.10 2.32 7.78
C ILE A 153 -10.99 2.54 6.56
N LEU A 154 -12.16 1.90 6.53
CA LEU A 154 -13.01 1.92 5.34
C LEU A 154 -13.47 3.35 4.97
N ASN A 155 -13.87 4.14 5.96
CA ASN A 155 -14.38 5.49 5.74
C ASN A 155 -13.31 6.54 5.41
N SER A 156 -12.02 6.21 5.54
CA SER A 156 -10.91 7.18 5.44
C SER A 156 -10.00 6.94 4.23
N ILE A 157 -10.28 5.91 3.42
CA ILE A 157 -9.43 5.48 2.31
C ILE A 157 -10.29 5.38 1.05
N SER A 158 -9.71 5.72 -0.10
CA SER A 158 -10.41 5.54 -1.38
C SER A 158 -10.70 4.07 -1.67
N GLU A 159 -11.82 3.81 -2.33
CA GLU A 159 -12.25 2.48 -2.74
C GLU A 159 -11.16 1.73 -3.53
N GLU A 160 -10.49 2.40 -4.47
CA GLU A 160 -9.44 1.78 -5.28
C GLU A 160 -8.22 1.37 -4.44
N LEU A 161 -7.75 2.23 -3.52
CA LEU A 161 -6.62 1.88 -2.64
C LEU A 161 -6.95 0.74 -1.68
N PHE A 162 -8.18 0.74 -1.15
CA PHE A 162 -8.65 -0.36 -0.31
C PHE A 162 -8.68 -1.68 -1.10
N CYS A 163 -9.36 -1.70 -2.24
CA CYS A 163 -9.53 -2.90 -3.05
C CYS A 163 -8.20 -3.42 -3.61
N SER A 164 -7.28 -2.52 -3.98
CA SER A 164 -6.05 -2.92 -4.66
C SER A 164 -4.92 -3.32 -3.70
N ASN A 165 -4.90 -2.78 -2.47
CA ASN A 165 -3.74 -2.93 -1.58
C ASN A 165 -4.10 -3.54 -0.21
N ILE A 166 -5.24 -3.18 0.39
CA ILE A 166 -5.63 -3.70 1.71
C ILE A 166 -6.33 -5.06 1.58
N LEU A 167 -7.33 -5.13 0.72
CA LEU A 167 -8.15 -6.33 0.59
C LEU A 167 -7.35 -7.59 0.18
N PRO A 168 -6.35 -7.53 -0.73
CA PRO A 168 -5.55 -8.72 -1.06
C PRO A 168 -4.87 -9.34 0.16
N ARG A 169 -4.40 -8.53 1.12
CA ARG A 169 -3.80 -9.01 2.37
C ARG A 169 -4.83 -9.72 3.25
N MET A 170 -6.06 -9.20 3.33
CA MET A 170 -7.15 -9.88 4.04
C MET A 170 -7.54 -11.22 3.39
N PHE A 171 -7.24 -11.37 2.10
CA PHE A 171 -7.40 -12.64 1.39
C PHE A 171 -6.22 -13.60 1.64
N GLU A 172 -5.16 -13.26 2.36
CA GLU A 172 -4.19 -14.28 2.78
C GLU A 172 -4.86 -15.31 3.70
N SER A 173 -4.58 -16.61 3.51
CA SER A 173 -5.36 -17.67 4.20
C SER A 173 -5.32 -17.55 5.73
N THR A 174 -4.21 -17.06 6.28
CA THR A 174 -4.06 -16.82 7.72
C THR A 174 -5.01 -15.76 8.27
N ILE A 175 -5.39 -14.77 7.44
CA ILE A 175 -6.30 -13.69 7.82
C ILE A 175 -7.73 -14.05 7.43
N PHE A 176 -7.92 -14.57 6.21
CA PHE A 176 -9.22 -14.88 5.62
C PHE A 176 -10.04 -15.87 6.46
N LEU A 177 -9.38 -16.84 7.08
CA LEU A 177 -10.02 -17.88 7.89
C LEU A 177 -10.14 -17.47 9.36
N ASP A 178 -9.45 -16.40 9.78
CA ASP A 178 -9.44 -16.00 11.17
C ASP A 178 -10.78 -15.35 11.55
N TYR A 179 -11.36 -15.79 12.66
CA TYR A 179 -12.71 -15.41 13.08
C TYR A 179 -12.93 -13.88 13.16
N PRO A 180 -11.99 -13.07 13.70
CA PRO A 180 -12.13 -11.62 13.73
C PRO A 180 -12.35 -10.96 12.36
N SER A 181 -11.81 -11.53 11.27
CA SER A 181 -11.90 -10.95 9.92
C SER A 181 -13.22 -11.29 9.20
N GLN A 182 -13.88 -12.39 9.59
CA GLN A 182 -15.01 -12.94 8.82
C GLN A 182 -16.21 -11.98 8.77
N THR A 183 -16.46 -11.23 9.84
CA THR A 183 -17.56 -10.25 9.86
C THR A 183 -17.35 -9.16 8.81
N ILE A 184 -16.13 -8.61 8.72
CA ILE A 184 -15.83 -7.55 7.77
C ILE A 184 -15.77 -8.09 6.33
N LEU A 185 -15.27 -9.31 6.12
CA LEU A 185 -15.28 -9.97 4.82
C LEU A 185 -16.70 -10.20 4.33
N GLY A 186 -17.60 -10.66 5.21
CA GLY A 186 -19.02 -10.79 4.90
C GLY A 186 -19.65 -9.46 4.46
N GLN A 187 -19.33 -8.35 5.15
CA GLN A 187 -19.79 -7.01 4.76
C GLN A 187 -19.24 -6.59 3.39
N ILE A 188 -17.96 -6.84 3.13
CA ILE A 188 -17.32 -6.55 1.83
C ILE A 188 -17.94 -7.38 0.72
N PHE A 189 -18.25 -8.65 0.95
CA PHE A 189 -18.92 -9.48 -0.05
C PHE A 189 -20.29 -8.96 -0.43
N HIS A 190 -20.99 -8.22 0.43
CA HIS A 190 -22.31 -7.65 0.17
C HIS A 190 -22.27 -6.15 -0.18
N SER A 191 -21.07 -5.57 -0.36
CA SER A 191 -20.92 -4.15 -0.64
C SER A 191 -21.06 -3.78 -2.12
N CYS A 192 -21.19 -4.76 -3.02
CA CYS A 192 -21.27 -4.51 -4.46
C CYS A 192 -22.51 -3.66 -4.80
N GLU A 193 -22.26 -2.54 -5.49
CA GLU A 193 -23.28 -1.69 -6.09
C GLU A 193 -24.21 -2.53 -6.98
N GLY A 194 -25.51 -2.55 -6.65
CA GLY A 194 -26.51 -3.37 -7.33
C GLY A 194 -27.13 -4.51 -6.49
N ASN A 195 -26.61 -4.77 -5.28
CA ASN A 195 -27.21 -5.73 -4.32
C ASN A 195 -27.96 -5.05 -3.14
N LEU A 196 -28.37 -3.79 -3.34
CA LEU A 196 -28.92 -2.88 -2.34
C LEU A 196 -30.28 -3.25 -1.72
N GLN A 197 -30.87 -4.40 -2.04
CA GLN A 197 -32.13 -4.82 -1.38
C GLN A 197 -31.90 -5.31 0.07
N GLU A 198 -30.66 -5.58 0.49
CA GLU A 198 -30.35 -6.12 1.82
C GLU A 198 -29.28 -5.34 2.61
N SER A 199 -28.73 -4.25 2.06
CA SER A 199 -27.64 -3.51 2.69
C SER A 199 -28.16 -2.58 3.80
N PRO A 200 -27.63 -2.64 5.04
CA PRO A 200 -27.87 -1.61 6.04
C PRO A 200 -27.54 -0.22 5.48
N LYS A 201 -28.34 0.81 5.82
CA LYS A 201 -28.18 2.21 5.37
C LYS A 201 -26.82 2.87 5.69
N HIS A 202 -25.89 2.15 6.32
CA HIS A 202 -24.57 2.61 6.75
C HIS A 202 -23.39 1.77 6.18
N SER A 203 -23.65 0.89 5.21
CA SER A 203 -22.60 0.04 4.64
C SER A 203 -21.78 0.78 3.58
N TRP A 204 -20.45 0.68 3.65
CA TRP A 204 -19.58 1.08 2.52
C TRP A 204 -20.01 0.31 1.27
N ILE A 205 -20.27 1.02 0.17
CA ILE A 205 -20.59 0.47 -1.15
C ILE A 205 -19.32 0.51 -2.02
N ILE A 206 -19.06 -0.59 -2.73
CA ILE A 206 -18.00 -0.72 -3.73
C ILE A 206 -18.66 -0.76 -5.10
N SER A 207 -18.20 0.08 -6.03
CA SER A 207 -18.71 0.10 -7.39
C SER A 207 -18.56 -1.26 -8.07
N LEU A 208 -19.52 -1.63 -8.91
CA LEU A 208 -19.47 -2.90 -9.66
C LEU A 208 -18.16 -3.03 -10.45
N LYS A 209 -17.69 -1.92 -11.03
CA LYS A 209 -16.43 -1.85 -11.79
C LYS A 209 -15.22 -2.24 -10.95
N ASN A 210 -15.05 -1.66 -9.76
CA ASN A 210 -13.91 -1.98 -8.90
C ASN A 210 -14.07 -3.36 -8.26
N PHE A 211 -15.30 -3.77 -7.94
CA PHE A 211 -15.56 -5.12 -7.46
C PHE A 211 -15.09 -6.16 -8.49
N GLN A 212 -15.51 -6.01 -9.75
CA GLN A 212 -15.09 -6.88 -10.86
C GLN A 212 -13.58 -6.82 -11.12
N LYS A 213 -12.98 -5.63 -11.06
CA LYS A 213 -11.55 -5.42 -11.34
C LYS A 213 -10.63 -6.01 -10.26
N PHE A 214 -11.03 -5.92 -8.99
CA PHE A 214 -10.14 -6.20 -7.86
C PHE A 214 -10.60 -7.35 -6.97
N ILE A 215 -11.89 -7.50 -6.73
CA ILE A 215 -12.42 -8.44 -5.73
C ILE A 215 -12.80 -9.78 -6.37
N SER A 216 -13.50 -9.76 -7.51
CA SER A 216 -13.87 -10.98 -8.24
C SER A 216 -12.67 -11.89 -8.53
N PRO A 217 -11.51 -11.39 -9.00
CA PRO A 217 -10.33 -12.23 -9.21
C PRO A 217 -9.83 -12.90 -7.92
N LEU A 218 -9.87 -12.20 -6.78
CA LEU A 218 -9.47 -12.75 -5.48
C LEU A 218 -10.42 -13.87 -5.01
N ILE A 219 -11.73 -13.67 -5.18
CA ILE A 219 -12.76 -14.67 -4.87
C ILE A 219 -12.56 -15.92 -5.74
N VAL A 220 -12.41 -15.74 -7.05
CA VAL A 220 -12.20 -16.83 -8.01
C VAL A 220 -10.93 -17.61 -7.68
N GLN A 221 -9.82 -16.91 -7.40
CA GLN A 221 -8.57 -17.54 -6.94
C GLN A 221 -8.78 -18.33 -5.65
N LYS A 222 -9.57 -17.83 -4.69
CA LYS A 222 -9.86 -18.57 -3.45
C LYS A 222 -10.72 -19.80 -3.63
N PHE A 223 -11.65 -19.81 -4.60
CA PHE A 223 -12.35 -21.05 -4.96
C PHE A 223 -11.41 -22.11 -5.52
N MET A 224 -10.31 -21.72 -6.18
CA MET A 224 -9.31 -22.67 -6.69
C MET A 224 -8.44 -23.28 -5.59
N VAL A 225 -8.35 -22.64 -4.41
CA VAL A 225 -7.67 -23.21 -3.26
C VAL A 225 -8.51 -24.36 -2.71
N ASN A 226 -7.92 -25.55 -2.64
CA ASN A 226 -8.64 -26.78 -2.32
C ASN A 226 -8.88 -26.96 -0.79
N GLU A 227 -9.32 -25.89 -0.13
CA GLU A 227 -9.56 -25.83 1.31
C GLU A 227 -11.06 -25.81 1.60
N ARG A 228 -11.52 -26.65 2.55
CA ARG A 228 -12.96 -26.78 2.83
C ARG A 228 -13.53 -25.54 3.50
N HIS A 229 -12.85 -24.97 4.48
CA HIS A 229 -13.38 -23.86 5.26
C HIS A 229 -13.49 -22.58 4.40
N THR A 230 -12.47 -22.26 3.61
CA THR A 230 -12.53 -21.19 2.60
C THR A 230 -13.78 -21.27 1.73
N ARG A 231 -14.06 -22.45 1.15
CA ARG A 231 -15.20 -22.63 0.25
C ARG A 231 -16.55 -22.50 0.97
N ILE A 232 -16.66 -22.99 2.20
CA ILE A 232 -17.88 -22.79 3.01
C ILE A 232 -18.11 -21.30 3.24
N LEU A 233 -17.09 -20.56 3.66
CA LEU A 233 -17.19 -19.12 3.93
C LEU A 233 -17.58 -18.33 2.67
N LEU A 234 -16.95 -18.65 1.53
CA LEU A 234 -17.31 -18.03 0.25
C LEU A 234 -18.75 -18.34 -0.14
N LEU A 235 -19.18 -19.60 -0.05
CA LEU A 235 -20.54 -20.02 -0.43
C LEU A 235 -21.61 -19.41 0.49
N GLN A 236 -21.32 -19.21 1.78
CA GLN A 236 -22.22 -18.53 2.72
C GLN A 236 -22.57 -17.11 2.29
N HIS A 237 -21.67 -16.44 1.56
CA HIS A 237 -21.85 -15.07 1.11
C HIS A 237 -22.06 -14.96 -0.41
N PHE A 238 -22.35 -16.07 -1.09
CA PHE A 238 -22.39 -16.15 -2.55
C PHE A 238 -23.34 -15.14 -3.21
N THR A 239 -24.52 -14.92 -2.63
CA THR A 239 -25.51 -13.96 -3.11
C THR A 239 -24.99 -12.52 -3.12
N GLY A 240 -24.09 -12.18 -2.19
CA GLY A 240 -23.52 -10.84 -2.05
C GLY A 240 -22.66 -10.42 -3.23
N TYR A 241 -21.95 -11.35 -3.87
CA TYR A 241 -21.02 -11.05 -4.96
C TYR A 241 -21.39 -11.70 -6.30
N LEU A 242 -22.48 -12.47 -6.37
CA LEU A 242 -22.89 -13.19 -7.58
C LEU A 242 -22.97 -12.30 -8.82
N LYS A 243 -23.52 -11.08 -8.69
CA LYS A 243 -23.68 -10.14 -9.82
C LYS A 243 -22.36 -9.58 -10.37
N ALA A 244 -21.28 -9.69 -9.60
CA ALA A 244 -19.96 -9.23 -10.00
C ALA A 244 -19.11 -10.32 -10.64
N LEU A 245 -19.61 -11.55 -10.73
CA LEU A 245 -18.93 -12.67 -11.38
C LEU A 245 -19.35 -12.79 -12.85
N THR A 246 -18.44 -13.28 -13.69
CA THR A 246 -18.76 -13.61 -15.08
C THR A 246 -19.30 -15.03 -15.19
N ASP A 247 -20.02 -15.33 -16.28
CA ASP A 247 -20.47 -16.69 -16.58
C ASP A 247 -19.31 -17.70 -16.63
N SER A 248 -18.13 -17.26 -17.12
CA SER A 248 -16.92 -18.09 -17.13
C SER A 248 -16.43 -18.41 -15.71
N ASP A 249 -16.42 -17.42 -14.80
CA ASP A 249 -16.03 -17.66 -13.41
C ASP A 249 -16.94 -18.68 -12.74
N LEU A 250 -18.25 -18.56 -12.99
CA LEU A 250 -19.26 -19.46 -12.46
C LEU A 250 -19.12 -20.88 -13.01
N LEU A 251 -19.12 -21.03 -14.33
CA LEU A 251 -19.15 -22.34 -14.99
C LEU A 251 -17.82 -23.09 -14.89
N ASN A 252 -16.69 -22.39 -15.02
CA ASN A 252 -15.38 -23.02 -15.17
C ASN A 252 -14.62 -23.13 -13.84
N VAL A 253 -14.95 -22.30 -12.84
CA VAL A 253 -14.23 -22.30 -11.56
C VAL A 253 -15.17 -22.64 -10.40
N ILE A 254 -16.23 -21.87 -10.19
CA ILE A 254 -17.00 -21.95 -8.95
C ILE A 254 -17.86 -23.22 -8.88
N LEU A 255 -18.67 -23.49 -9.91
CA LEU A 255 -19.56 -24.66 -9.94
C LEU A 255 -18.79 -25.98 -9.83
N PRO A 256 -17.68 -26.21 -10.57
CA PRO A 256 -16.87 -27.41 -10.38
C PRO A 256 -16.42 -27.59 -8.93
N GLN A 257 -16.01 -26.51 -8.26
CA GLN A 257 -15.54 -26.58 -6.88
C GLN A 257 -16.67 -26.81 -5.87
N ALA A 258 -17.91 -26.40 -6.18
CA ALA A 258 -19.10 -26.65 -5.38
C ALA A 258 -19.69 -28.06 -5.60
N SER A 259 -19.73 -28.53 -6.85
CA SER A 259 -20.38 -29.80 -7.23
C SER A 259 -19.51 -31.03 -7.00
N VAL A 260 -18.18 -30.94 -7.14
CA VAL A 260 -17.26 -32.11 -7.05
C VAL A 260 -17.25 -32.78 -5.67
N LYS A 261 -17.76 -32.13 -4.61
CA LYS A 261 -17.81 -32.72 -3.26
C LYS A 261 -19.22 -32.97 -2.70
N ALA A 262 -20.27 -32.74 -3.48
CA ALA A 262 -21.61 -33.21 -3.12
C ALA A 262 -21.73 -34.75 -3.21
N TYR A 263 -20.81 -35.40 -3.94
CA TYR A 263 -20.74 -36.85 -4.11
C TYR A 263 -19.79 -37.56 -3.13
N THR A 264 -19.31 -36.89 -2.07
CA THR A 264 -18.40 -37.47 -1.06
C THR A 264 -18.93 -37.33 0.37
N ILE A 265 -20.26 -37.38 0.52
CA ILE A 265 -20.96 -37.50 1.80
C ILE A 265 -21.75 -38.81 1.78
#